data_AF-A0A8J8H6G4-F1
#
_entry.id   AF-A0A8J8H6G4-F1
#
_cell.length_a   1.000
_cell.length_b   1.000
_cell.length_c   1.000
_cell.angle_alpha   90.00
_cell.angle_beta   90.00
_cell.angle_gamma   90.00
#
_symmetry.space_group_name_H-M   'P 1'
#
loop_
_entity.id
_entity.type
_entity.pdbx_description
1 polymer ?
#
loop_
_entity_poly.entity_id
_entity_poly.type
_entity_poly.pdbx_seq_one_letter_code
_entity_poly.pdbx_strand_id
1 'polypeptide(L)'
;MDQKKTELDIRLSWERERSKKQKEYDELLKMKMRGSIDEDDFLRLKQTIKGELEQIEKALSSKSGTVENTLDEAKRAFNLMAEIADIFKNGGFEEKTDALSELGSNLTLKDRQLSVRNKKLIEILENGLFAAREINEAFEPANTQADKDKTEVFASVCPTLLRMLDEVRTQAMTPFTPEF
;
A
#
# COMPACT_ATOMS: atom_id res chain seq x y z
N MET A 1 13.54 -2.52 27.51
CA MET A 1 13.29 -2.21 26.09
C MET A 1 11.95 -2.80 25.75
N ASP A 2 10.95 -1.94 25.72
CA ASP A 2 9.54 -2.33 25.73
C ASP A 2 9.11 -2.68 24.30
N GLN A 3 8.57 -3.89 24.11
CA GLN A 3 8.12 -4.39 22.82
C GLN A 3 6.83 -3.67 22.44
N LYS A 4 6.92 -2.58 21.69
CA LYS A 4 5.76 -2.01 21.00
C LYS A 4 5.28 -3.02 19.96
N LYS A 5 4.25 -3.81 20.31
CA LYS A 5 3.51 -4.61 19.33
C LYS A 5 3.01 -3.68 18.23
N THR A 6 3.28 -4.05 16.99
CA THR A 6 2.81 -3.31 15.82
C THR A 6 1.28 -3.40 15.77
N GLU A 7 0.60 -2.40 15.22
CA GLU A 7 -0.86 -2.42 15.09
C GLU A 7 -1.37 -3.66 14.33
N LEU A 8 -0.58 -4.13 13.37
CA LEU A 8 -0.78 -5.39 12.64
C LEU A 8 -0.76 -6.61 13.58
N ASP A 9 0.18 -6.68 14.52
CA ASP A 9 0.29 -7.81 15.47
C ASP A 9 -0.92 -7.87 16.40
N ILE A 10 -1.42 -6.71 16.80
CA ILE A 10 -2.62 -6.59 17.62
C ILE A 10 -3.82 -7.09 16.83
N ARG A 11 -3.97 -6.68 15.57
CA ARG A 11 -5.06 -7.13 14.69
C ARG A 11 -5.03 -8.65 14.45
N LEU A 12 -3.86 -9.21 14.13
CA LEU A 12 -3.66 -10.64 13.98
C LEU A 12 -4.02 -11.43 15.26
N SER A 13 -3.76 -10.85 16.43
CA SER A 13 -4.18 -11.44 17.72
C SER A 13 -5.70 -11.49 17.85
N TRP A 14 -6.39 -10.39 17.54
CA TRP A 14 -7.86 -10.31 17.60
C TRP A 14 -8.53 -11.25 16.58
N GLU A 15 -7.97 -11.38 15.38
CA GLU A 15 -8.48 -12.32 14.35
C GLU A 15 -8.33 -13.79 14.80
N ARG A 16 -7.23 -14.13 15.48
CA ARG A 16 -7.03 -15.46 16.08
C ARG A 16 -8.03 -15.72 17.21
N GLU A 17 -8.29 -14.74 18.06
CA GLU A 17 -9.29 -14.87 19.13
C GLU A 17 -10.70 -15.04 18.59
N ARG A 18 -11.09 -14.25 17.57
CA ARG A 18 -12.36 -14.43 16.86
C ARG A 18 -12.49 -15.84 16.28
N SER A 19 -11.45 -16.35 15.64
CA SER A 19 -11.45 -17.71 15.07
C SER A 19 -11.62 -18.79 16.14
N LYS A 20 -10.99 -18.64 17.31
CA LYS A 20 -11.17 -19.57 18.44
C LYS A 20 -12.60 -19.55 18.97
N LYS A 21 -13.18 -18.36 19.17
CA LYS A 21 -14.55 -18.19 19.66
C LYS A 21 -15.60 -18.70 18.67
N GLN A 22 -15.35 -18.56 17.38
CA GLN A 22 -16.19 -19.14 16.34
C GLN A 22 -16.19 -20.67 16.39
N LYS A 23 -15.03 -21.30 16.61
CA LYS A 23 -14.94 -22.75 16.78
C LYS A 23 -15.68 -23.23 18.04
N GLU A 24 -15.56 -22.50 19.14
CA GLU A 24 -16.27 -22.77 20.39
C GLU A 24 -17.81 -22.71 20.17
N TYR A 25 -18.30 -21.74 19.39
CA TYR A 25 -19.70 -21.67 18.98
C TYR A 25 -20.14 -22.87 18.11
N ASP A 26 -19.32 -23.25 17.14
CA ASP A 26 -19.61 -24.38 16.26
C ASP A 26 -19.63 -25.72 17.04
N GLU A 27 -18.77 -25.86 18.04
CA GLU A 27 -18.75 -27.00 18.97
C GLU A 27 -20.00 -27.02 19.86
N LEU A 28 -20.40 -25.88 20.41
CA LEU A 28 -21.64 -25.74 21.16
C LEU A 28 -22.87 -26.13 20.31
N LEU A 29 -22.90 -25.71 19.05
CA LEU A 29 -23.96 -26.08 18.12
C LEU A 29 -23.99 -27.60 17.86
N LYS A 30 -22.82 -28.23 17.68
CA LYS A 30 -22.71 -29.70 17.55
C LYS A 30 -23.20 -30.43 18.81
N MET A 31 -22.91 -29.92 20.00
CA MET A 31 -23.38 -30.49 21.26
C MET A 31 -24.90 -30.38 21.41
N LYS A 32 -25.49 -29.25 20.99
CA LYS A 32 -26.95 -29.09 20.96
C LYS A 32 -27.62 -30.04 19.97
N MET A 33 -27.06 -30.17 18.76
CA MET A 33 -27.54 -31.13 17.76
C MET A 33 -27.49 -32.59 18.24
N ARG A 34 -26.53 -32.93 19.11
CA ARG A 34 -26.41 -34.25 19.75
C ARG A 34 -27.33 -34.45 20.96
N GLY A 35 -28.08 -33.42 21.35
CA GLY A 35 -28.96 -33.46 22.54
C GLY A 35 -28.20 -33.54 23.87
N SER A 36 -26.90 -33.19 23.88
CA SER A 36 -26.04 -33.30 25.08
C SER A 36 -26.16 -32.11 26.03
N ILE A 37 -26.94 -31.09 25.67
CA ILE A 37 -27.12 -29.85 26.45
C ILE A 37 -28.59 -29.48 26.45
N ASP A 38 -29.07 -29.04 27.62
CA ASP A 38 -30.41 -28.52 27.81
C ASP A 38 -30.62 -27.17 27.08
N GLU A 39 -31.87 -26.78 26.84
CA GLU A 39 -32.18 -25.52 26.14
C GLU A 39 -31.69 -24.29 26.92
N ASP A 40 -31.83 -24.29 28.25
CA ASP A 40 -31.48 -23.15 29.10
C ASP A 40 -29.95 -22.93 29.15
N ASP A 41 -29.18 -24.01 29.28
CA ASP A 41 -27.72 -23.95 29.28
C ASP A 41 -27.17 -23.55 27.90
N PHE A 42 -27.80 -24.03 26.82
CA PHE A 42 -27.44 -23.62 25.46
C PHE A 42 -27.69 -22.12 25.23
N LEU A 43 -28.84 -21.61 25.67
CA LEU A 43 -29.20 -20.21 25.49
C LEU A 43 -28.22 -19.27 26.22
N ARG A 44 -27.87 -19.62 27.46
CA ARG A 44 -26.89 -18.87 28.27
C ARG A 44 -25.53 -18.82 27.59
N LEU A 45 -24.99 -19.98 27.21
CA LEU A 45 -23.65 -20.05 26.63
C LEU A 45 -23.58 -19.40 25.25
N LYS A 46 -24.65 -19.52 24.45
CA LYS A 46 -24.81 -18.82 23.17
C LYS A 46 -24.78 -17.31 23.35
N GLN A 47 -25.49 -16.77 24.34
CA GLN A 47 -25.49 -15.33 24.60
C GLN A 47 -24.12 -14.83 25.04
N THR A 48 -23.40 -15.57 25.88
CA THR A 48 -22.04 -15.22 26.29
C THR A 48 -21.08 -15.19 25.10
N ILE A 49 -21.01 -16.27 24.31
CA ILE A 49 -20.10 -16.35 23.15
C ILE A 49 -20.46 -15.29 22.10
N LYS A 50 -21.74 -15.04 21.86
CA LYS A 50 -22.19 -14.01 20.93
C LYS A 50 -21.81 -12.60 21.41
N GLY A 51 -21.98 -12.32 22.70
CA GLY A 51 -21.57 -11.04 23.29
C GLY A 51 -20.07 -10.79 23.19
N GLU A 52 -19.25 -11.82 23.40
CA GLU A 52 -17.79 -11.76 23.23
C GLU A 52 -17.40 -11.55 21.76
N LEU A 53 -18.05 -12.25 20.82
CA LEU A 53 -17.84 -12.04 19.38
C LEU A 53 -18.19 -10.61 18.95
N GLU A 54 -19.30 -10.05 19.43
CA GLU A 54 -19.69 -8.67 19.15
C GLU A 54 -18.67 -7.65 19.71
N GLN A 55 -18.05 -7.92 20.87
CA GLN A 55 -16.99 -7.07 21.42
C GLN A 55 -15.71 -7.14 20.57
N ILE A 56 -15.31 -8.34 20.15
CA ILE A 56 -14.14 -8.53 19.27
C ILE A 56 -14.38 -7.87 17.91
N GLU A 57 -15.59 -7.98 17.35
CA GLU A 57 -15.94 -7.32 16.09
C GLU A 57 -15.96 -5.79 16.21
N LYS A 58 -16.45 -5.23 17.33
CA LYS A 58 -16.34 -3.79 17.59
C LYS A 58 -14.88 -3.32 17.72
N ALA A 59 -14.03 -4.12 18.37
CA ALA A 59 -12.60 -3.83 18.48
C ALA A 59 -11.86 -3.91 17.13
N LEU A 60 -12.32 -4.78 16.23
CA LEU A 60 -11.80 -4.89 14.86
C LEU A 60 -12.34 -3.79 13.93
N SER A 61 -13.63 -3.48 14.00
CA SER A 61 -14.30 -2.50 13.13
C SER A 61 -13.90 -1.05 13.45
N SER A 62 -13.73 -0.71 14.73
CA SER A 62 -13.18 0.60 15.13
C SER A 62 -11.76 0.85 14.59
N LYS A 63 -11.02 -0.21 14.23
CA LYS A 63 -9.70 -0.12 13.60
C LYS A 63 -9.71 -0.37 12.08
N SER A 64 -10.75 -0.98 11.53
CA SER A 64 -10.84 -1.24 10.08
C SER A 64 -11.07 0.03 9.27
N GLY A 65 -11.84 0.98 9.82
CA GLY A 65 -12.00 2.31 9.20
C GLY A 65 -10.67 3.07 9.05
N THR A 66 -9.70 2.80 9.93
CA THR A 66 -8.34 3.33 9.79
C THR A 66 -7.60 2.70 8.60
N VAL A 67 -7.79 1.40 8.34
CA VAL A 67 -7.05 0.69 7.28
C VAL A 67 -7.59 1.00 5.88
N GLU A 68 -8.91 1.05 5.67
CA GLU A 68 -9.47 1.45 4.38
C GLU A 68 -9.08 2.90 4.02
N ASN A 69 -9.14 3.81 5.01
CA ASN A 69 -8.68 5.18 4.82
C ASN A 69 -7.18 5.24 4.47
N THR A 70 -6.32 4.43 5.12
CA THR A 70 -4.88 4.44 4.81
C THR A 70 -4.55 3.95 3.40
N LEU A 71 -5.29 2.97 2.86
CA LEU A 71 -5.04 2.46 1.52
C LEU A 71 -5.43 3.48 0.46
N ASP A 72 -6.58 4.13 0.63
CA ASP A 72 -7.02 5.16 -0.31
C ASP A 72 -6.17 6.42 -0.22
N GLU A 73 -5.70 6.80 0.97
CA GLU A 73 -4.67 7.84 1.15
C GLU A 73 -3.36 7.48 0.44
N ALA A 74 -2.92 6.23 0.53
CA ALA A 74 -1.72 5.76 -0.15
C ALA A 74 -1.87 5.81 -1.68
N LYS A 75 -3.03 5.39 -2.22
CA LYS A 75 -3.32 5.48 -3.66
C LYS A 75 -3.27 6.92 -4.15
N ARG A 76 -3.89 7.85 -3.40
CA ARG A 76 -3.87 9.28 -3.75
C ARG A 76 -2.45 9.83 -3.75
N ALA A 77 -1.68 9.56 -2.69
CA ALA A 77 -0.29 9.97 -2.60
C ALA A 77 0.58 9.40 -3.74
N PHE A 78 0.33 8.16 -4.15
CA PHE A 78 1.01 7.52 -5.27
C PHE A 78 0.66 8.17 -6.61
N ASN A 79 -0.62 8.38 -6.90
CA ASN A 79 -1.07 9.02 -8.13
C ASN A 79 -0.54 10.46 -8.21
N LEU A 80 -0.56 11.20 -7.11
CA LEU A 80 0.04 12.52 -7.03
C LEU A 80 1.53 12.47 -7.41
N MET A 81 2.32 11.57 -6.80
CA MET A 81 3.75 11.44 -7.11
C MET A 81 4.02 11.14 -8.60
N ALA A 82 3.12 10.40 -9.26
CA ALA A 82 3.23 10.10 -10.68
C ALA A 82 2.89 11.31 -11.58
N GLU A 83 1.90 12.11 -11.19
CA GLU A 83 1.33 13.17 -12.02
C GLU A 83 1.86 14.58 -11.69
N ILE A 84 2.45 14.79 -10.51
CA ILE A 84 2.82 16.12 -10.01
C ILE A 84 3.72 16.89 -10.97
N ALA A 85 4.69 16.22 -11.62
CA ALA A 85 5.58 16.87 -12.58
C ALA A 85 4.81 17.42 -13.81
N ASP A 86 3.76 16.71 -14.24
CA ASP A 86 2.91 17.14 -15.35
C ASP A 86 1.97 18.27 -14.93
N ILE A 87 1.37 18.17 -13.74
CA ILE A 87 0.53 19.22 -13.16
C ILE A 87 1.30 20.56 -13.06
N PHE A 88 2.57 20.53 -12.65
CA PHE A 88 3.37 21.75 -12.58
C PHE A 88 3.74 22.34 -13.95
N LYS A 89 3.89 21.50 -14.98
CA LYS A 89 4.22 21.93 -16.35
C LYS A 89 3.00 22.47 -17.08
N ASN A 90 1.92 21.69 -17.09
CA ASN A 90 0.77 21.88 -17.97
C ASN A 90 -0.50 22.33 -17.23
N GLY A 91 -0.56 22.11 -15.92
CA GLY A 91 -1.75 22.38 -15.13
C GLY A 91 -2.04 23.85 -14.88
N GLY A 92 -3.28 24.13 -14.47
CA GLY A 92 -3.76 25.45 -14.05
C GLY A 92 -3.25 25.87 -12.67
N PHE A 93 -3.56 27.11 -12.27
CA PHE A 93 -3.19 27.62 -10.94
C PHE A 93 -3.85 26.82 -9.80
N GLU A 94 -5.12 26.44 -9.98
CA GLU A 94 -5.90 25.67 -9.00
C GLU A 94 -5.30 24.27 -8.80
N GLU A 95 -5.05 23.54 -9.89
CA GLU A 95 -4.45 22.20 -9.87
C GLU A 95 -3.06 22.18 -9.20
N LYS A 96 -2.22 23.20 -9.46
CA LYS A 96 -0.90 23.33 -8.80
C LYS A 96 -1.05 23.60 -7.30
N THR A 97 -2.04 24.38 -6.91
CA THR A 97 -2.31 24.70 -5.50
C THR A 97 -2.82 23.47 -4.75
N ASP A 98 -3.69 22.70 -5.39
CA ASP A 98 -4.20 21.43 -4.86
C ASP A 98 -3.07 20.40 -4.73
N ALA A 99 -2.23 20.26 -5.76
CA ALA A 99 -1.08 19.36 -5.74
C ALA A 99 -0.09 19.71 -4.60
N LEU A 100 0.18 21.00 -4.35
CA LEU A 100 1.04 21.43 -3.24
C LEU A 100 0.43 21.12 -1.87
N SER A 101 -0.88 21.33 -1.74
CA SER A 101 -1.63 21.04 -0.52
C SER A 101 -1.68 19.53 -0.24
N GLU A 102 -1.70 18.73 -1.30
CA GLU A 102 -1.68 17.28 -1.19
C GLU A 102 -0.28 16.72 -0.90
N LEU A 103 0.76 17.33 -1.48
CA LEU A 103 2.16 16.94 -1.30
C LEU A 103 2.63 17.12 0.15
N GLY A 104 2.27 18.24 0.78
CA GLY A 104 2.90 18.61 2.04
C GLY A 104 2.31 19.81 2.76
N SER A 105 3.06 20.26 3.75
CA SER A 105 2.78 21.41 4.61
C SER A 105 3.98 22.33 4.66
N ASN A 106 3.86 23.48 5.33
CA ASN A 106 4.94 24.46 5.51
C ASN A 106 5.57 24.89 4.18
N LEU A 107 4.72 25.27 3.23
CA LEU A 107 5.14 25.86 1.96
C LEU A 107 5.84 27.19 2.24
N THR A 108 7.15 27.26 2.07
CA THR A 108 7.92 28.49 2.23
C THR A 108 8.61 28.83 0.92
N LEU A 109 8.30 30.00 0.38
CA LEU A 109 8.98 30.56 -0.78
C LEU A 109 10.09 31.49 -0.29
N LYS A 110 11.34 31.09 -0.48
CA LYS A 110 12.51 31.90 -0.13
C LYS A 110 13.48 31.91 -1.31
N ASP A 111 13.96 33.08 -1.71
CA ASP A 111 14.96 33.21 -2.79
C ASP A 111 14.52 32.51 -4.10
N ARG A 112 13.22 32.58 -4.42
CA ARG A 112 12.57 31.88 -5.56
C ARG A 112 12.60 30.34 -5.49
N GLN A 113 13.00 29.78 -4.36
CA GLN A 113 12.93 28.35 -4.08
C GLN A 113 11.71 28.05 -3.20
N LEU A 114 10.86 27.15 -3.68
CA LEU A 114 9.73 26.64 -2.90
C LEU A 114 10.21 25.45 -2.08
N SER A 115 10.18 25.58 -0.76
CA SER A 115 10.41 24.46 0.16
C SER A 115 9.08 23.92 0.65
N VAL A 116 8.97 22.60 0.70
CA VAL A 116 7.78 21.87 1.14
C VAL A 116 8.19 20.84 2.18
N ARG A 117 7.43 20.72 3.26
CA ARG A 117 7.54 19.58 4.19
C ARG A 117 6.59 18.49 3.72
N ASN A 118 7.14 17.42 3.16
CA ASN A 118 6.39 16.28 2.66
C ASN A 118 5.48 15.67 3.74
N LYS A 119 4.32 15.15 3.31
CA LYS A 119 3.54 14.25 4.18
C LYS A 119 4.32 12.96 4.41
N LYS A 120 4.13 12.35 5.57
CA LYS A 120 4.81 11.11 5.96
C LYS A 120 4.67 9.98 4.92
N LEU A 121 3.51 9.85 4.28
CA LEU A 121 3.30 8.84 3.22
C LEU A 121 4.18 9.09 2.00
N ILE A 122 4.36 10.36 1.62
CA ILE A 122 5.24 10.76 0.51
C ILE A 122 6.69 10.45 0.86
N GLU A 123 7.13 10.74 2.08
CA GLU A 123 8.48 10.40 2.56
C GLU A 123 8.74 8.88 2.52
N ILE A 124 7.74 8.06 2.88
CA ILE A 124 7.87 6.60 2.82
C ILE A 124 8.04 6.12 1.37
N LEU A 125 7.23 6.65 0.45
CA LEU A 125 7.30 6.30 -0.97
C LEU A 125 8.63 6.74 -1.59
N GLU A 126 9.08 7.95 -1.27
CA GLU A 126 10.37 8.51 -1.72
C GLU A 126 11.54 7.63 -1.24
N ASN A 127 11.60 7.32 0.06
CA ASN A 127 12.63 6.45 0.62
C ASN A 127 12.58 5.04 0.02
N GLY A 128 11.38 4.49 -0.20
CA GLY A 128 11.21 3.20 -0.84
C GLY A 128 11.72 3.18 -2.28
N LEU A 129 11.51 4.28 -3.02
CA LEU A 129 12.01 4.43 -4.39
C LEU A 129 13.55 4.51 -4.40
N PHE A 130 14.15 5.27 -3.49
CA PHE A 130 15.61 5.33 -3.35
C PHE A 130 16.19 3.96 -3.01
N ALA A 131 15.65 3.27 -2.01
CA ALA A 131 16.11 1.92 -1.65
C ALA A 131 15.94 0.93 -2.81
N ALA A 132 14.84 1.00 -3.55
CA ALA A 132 14.60 0.13 -4.71
C ALA A 132 15.60 0.37 -5.84
N ARG A 133 15.97 1.63 -6.09
CA ARG A 133 16.98 2.03 -7.09
C ARG A 133 18.40 1.64 -6.69
N GLU A 134 18.73 1.68 -5.39
CA GLU A 134 20.03 1.21 -4.91
C GLU A 134 20.19 -0.31 -5.07
N ILE A 135 19.11 -1.07 -4.87
CA ILE A 135 19.13 -2.52 -5.02
C ILE A 135 19.10 -2.94 -6.50
N ASN A 136 18.35 -2.21 -7.33
CA ASN A 136 18.13 -2.55 -8.74
C ASN A 136 18.64 -1.44 -9.65
N GLU A 137 19.80 -1.65 -10.27
CA GLU A 137 20.39 -0.73 -11.25
C GLU A 137 19.51 -0.60 -12.52
N ALA A 138 18.79 -1.67 -12.86
CA ALA A 138 17.85 -1.71 -13.98
C ALA A 138 16.50 -2.29 -13.55
N PHE A 139 15.44 -1.93 -14.27
CA PHE A 139 14.11 -2.49 -14.08
C PHE A 139 14.05 -3.99 -14.41
N GLU A 140 14.90 -4.43 -15.34
CA GLU A 140 14.97 -5.83 -15.79
C GLU A 140 15.77 -6.70 -14.80
N PRO A 141 15.25 -7.86 -14.37
CA PRO A 141 16.01 -8.78 -13.53
C PRO A 141 17.14 -9.43 -14.34
N ALA A 142 18.34 -9.47 -13.76
CA ALA A 142 19.55 -9.98 -14.43
C ALA A 142 19.42 -11.42 -14.96
N ASN A 143 18.60 -12.26 -14.30
CA ASN A 143 18.49 -13.69 -14.59
C ASN A 143 17.27 -14.07 -15.46
N THR A 144 16.59 -13.10 -16.07
CA THR A 144 15.42 -13.35 -16.94
C THR A 144 15.74 -13.19 -18.43
N GLN A 145 17.00 -12.92 -18.79
CA GLN A 145 17.41 -12.96 -20.18
C GLN A 145 17.26 -14.40 -20.67
N ALA A 146 16.23 -14.64 -21.47
CA ALA A 146 16.21 -15.80 -22.33
C ALA A 146 17.41 -15.67 -23.28
N ASP A 147 18.43 -16.51 -23.09
CA ASP A 147 19.51 -16.75 -24.05
C ASP A 147 18.93 -17.42 -25.31
N LYS A 148 18.07 -16.70 -26.03
CA LYS A 148 17.75 -17.01 -27.41
C LYS A 148 18.81 -16.33 -28.24
N ASP A 149 19.94 -17.03 -28.36
CA ASP A 149 21.03 -16.65 -29.24
C ASP A 149 20.49 -16.13 -30.57
N LYS A 150 21.07 -14.99 -30.97
CA LYS A 150 20.78 -14.16 -32.13
C LYS A 150 20.40 -15.00 -33.36
N THR A 151 19.12 -15.27 -33.56
CA THR A 151 18.63 -15.75 -34.86
C THR A 151 18.67 -14.56 -35.82
N GLU A 152 19.08 -14.75 -37.08
CA GLU A 152 19.18 -13.68 -38.08
C GLU A 152 17.90 -12.83 -38.17
N VAL A 153 16.75 -13.47 -37.95
CA VAL A 153 15.43 -12.82 -37.88
C VAL A 153 15.39 -11.77 -36.77
N PHE A 154 15.88 -12.07 -35.57
CA PHE A 154 15.95 -11.11 -34.46
C PHE A 154 16.98 -10.02 -34.70
N ALA A 155 18.12 -10.32 -35.35
CA ALA A 155 19.13 -9.32 -35.68
C ALA A 155 18.60 -8.21 -36.62
N SER A 156 17.66 -8.55 -37.52
CA SER A 156 17.01 -7.56 -38.39
C SER A 156 16.02 -6.64 -37.65
N VAL A 157 15.44 -7.12 -36.55
CA VAL A 157 14.43 -6.38 -35.75
C VAL A 157 15.07 -5.64 -34.58
N CYS A 158 16.28 -6.05 -34.15
CA CYS A 158 17.06 -5.44 -33.08
C CYS A 158 17.21 -3.91 -33.19
N PRO A 159 17.48 -3.29 -34.37
CA PRO A 159 17.62 -1.83 -34.43
C PRO A 159 16.33 -1.08 -34.05
N THR A 160 15.18 -1.60 -34.47
CA THR A 160 13.87 -0.99 -34.18
C THR A 160 13.50 -1.18 -32.71
N LEU A 161 13.74 -2.37 -32.15
CA LEU A 161 13.47 -2.66 -30.74
C LEU A 161 14.43 -1.94 -29.80
N LEU A 162 15.72 -1.81 -30.18
CA LEU A 162 16.69 -1.03 -29.40
C LEU A 162 16.31 0.45 -29.38
N ARG A 163 15.83 1.00 -30.50
CA ARG A 163 15.32 2.38 -30.54
C ARG A 163 14.09 2.55 -29.63
N MET A 164 13.15 1.61 -29.64
CA MET A 164 11.98 1.67 -28.75
C MET A 164 12.37 1.49 -27.27
N LEU A 165 13.34 0.62 -26.97
CA LEU A 165 13.86 0.42 -25.62
C LEU A 165 14.60 1.68 -25.12
N ASP A 166 15.41 2.30 -25.98
CA ASP A 166 16.10 3.54 -25.66
C ASP A 166 15.11 4.70 -25.49
N GLU A 167 14.02 4.77 -26.27
CA GLU A 167 12.93 5.73 -26.05
C GLU A 167 12.27 5.54 -24.68
N VAL A 168 11.93 4.30 -24.31
CA VAL A 168 11.34 3.98 -23.00
C VAL A 168 12.33 4.25 -21.85
N ARG A 169 13.60 3.88 -21.99
CA ARG A 169 14.65 4.14 -21.00
C ARG A 169 14.93 5.64 -20.84
N THR A 170 14.94 6.39 -21.94
CA THR A 170 15.15 7.85 -21.90
C THR A 170 13.98 8.54 -21.17
N GLN A 171 12.75 8.08 -21.37
CA GLN A 171 11.59 8.60 -20.62
C GLN A 171 11.62 8.23 -19.12
N ALA A 172 12.12 7.04 -18.76
CA ALA A 172 12.17 6.58 -17.38
C ALA A 172 13.41 7.06 -16.58
N MET A 173 14.49 7.45 -17.27
CA MET A 173 15.81 7.67 -16.66
C MET A 173 16.38 9.06 -16.89
N THR A 174 15.65 9.97 -17.55
CA THR A 174 16.06 11.39 -17.61
C THR A 174 16.04 11.98 -16.19
N PRO A 175 17.20 12.39 -15.62
CA PRO A 175 17.17 13.23 -14.44
C PRO A 175 16.46 14.53 -14.82
N PHE A 176 15.54 14.97 -13.97
CA PHE A 176 14.96 16.31 -14.07
C PHE A 176 16.10 17.33 -14.00
N THR A 177 16.57 17.81 -15.15
CA THR A 177 17.46 18.96 -15.27
C THR A 177 16.58 20.18 -15.47
N PRO A 178 16.44 21.06 -14.46
CA PRO A 178 15.75 22.32 -14.66
C PRO A 178 16.66 23.22 -15.50
N GLU A 179 16.29 23.44 -16.76
CA GLU A 179 16.77 24.61 -17.49
C GLU A 179 15.89 25.80 -17.07
N PHE A 180 16.48 26.66 -16.24
CA PHE A 180 16.16 28.03 -15.82
C PHE A 180 14.72 28.55 -15.87
#